data_AF-A0A219AMB9-F1
#
_entry.id   AF-A0A219AMB9-F1
#
_cell.length_a   1.000
_cell.length_b   1.000
_cell.length_c   1.000
_cell.angle_alpha   90.00
_cell.angle_beta   90.00
_cell.angle_gamma   90.00
#
_symmetry.space_group_name_H-M   'P 1'
#
loop_
_entity.id
_entity.type
_entity.pdbx_description
1 polymer ?
#
loop_
_entity_poly.entity_id
_entity_poly.type
_entity_poly.pdbx_seq_one_letter_code
_entity_poly.pdbx_strand_id
1 'polypeptide(L)'
;MEFKFEKQMDLLEKEVILKSVDLDDDIEDYKVYIDEFQSNETFMAISPRCVRCNLCVEQCPVGAISDSTYSKRARILNNCVKCEVCVETCPVSAIYIFEAEAKIEKDDDGIKPLTYSFTEKKIPHRILRLNDITMDRSKCIGCGHCTTYCPTKANKLMSKEFIESMENQEYENYEIGQLYPYINKDLCVGCGSCSNICAQDVYTLDRYLGPIINTKKLIIDDEICVACFLCEDNCPTGAIKLNDYNIPEIAPDVCIRCNKCSTVCPVSALRLEDIDLD
;
A
#
# COMPACT_ATOMS: atom_id res chain seq x y z
N MET A 1 14.75 -0.27 5.28
CA MET A 1 14.99 0.32 6.60
C MET A 1 14.76 -0.78 7.61
N GLU A 2 15.61 -0.91 8.63
CA GLU A 2 15.50 -1.98 9.63
C GLU A 2 15.54 -1.37 11.03
N PHE A 3 14.63 -1.80 11.90
CA PHE A 3 14.61 -1.43 13.30
C PHE A 3 14.55 -2.68 14.17
N LYS A 4 15.32 -2.70 15.24
CA LYS A 4 15.28 -3.75 16.25
C LYS A 4 15.05 -3.14 17.63
N PHE A 5 14.13 -3.72 18.37
CA PHE A 5 13.83 -3.34 19.75
C PHE A 5 13.88 -4.59 20.62
N GLU A 6 14.35 -4.42 21.85
CA GLU A 6 14.39 -5.50 22.83
C GLU A 6 13.58 -5.11 24.05
N LYS A 7 12.71 -6.02 24.48
CA LYS A 7 11.95 -5.90 25.71
C LYS A 7 12.51 -6.87 26.73
N GLN A 8 12.96 -6.32 27.86
CA GLN A 8 13.47 -7.11 28.98
C GLN A 8 12.40 -8.07 29.50
N MET A 9 12.83 -9.28 29.86
CA MET A 9 11.93 -10.37 30.22
C MET A 9 11.14 -10.07 31.49
N ASP A 10 11.77 -9.45 32.49
CA ASP A 10 11.12 -9.08 33.75
C ASP A 10 9.95 -8.09 33.55
N LEU A 11 10.09 -7.18 32.58
CA LEU A 11 9.02 -6.24 32.21
C LEU A 11 7.89 -6.95 31.46
N LEU A 12 8.24 -7.90 30.58
CA LEU A 12 7.26 -8.70 29.85
C LEU A 12 6.44 -9.57 30.82
N GLU A 13 7.09 -10.28 31.73
CA GLU A 13 6.46 -11.12 32.76
C GLU A 13 5.48 -10.30 33.60
N LYS A 14 5.90 -9.13 34.12
CA LYS A 14 5.03 -8.22 34.88
C LYS A 14 3.79 -7.80 34.08
N GLU A 15 3.95 -7.46 32.80
CA GLU A 15 2.82 -7.09 31.96
C GLU A 15 1.86 -8.25 31.69
N VAL A 16 2.38 -9.46 31.52
CA VAL A 16 1.55 -10.65 31.33
C VAL A 16 0.76 -10.94 32.60
N ILE A 17 1.40 -10.88 33.78
CA ILE A 17 0.70 -11.05 35.06
C ILE A 17 -0.43 -10.03 35.17
N LEU A 18 -0.14 -8.74 35.00
CA LEU A 18 -1.14 -7.66 35.11
C LEU A 18 -2.32 -7.78 34.14
N LYS A 19 -2.14 -8.44 32.99
CA LYS A 19 -3.20 -8.68 32.00
C LYS A 19 -3.97 -9.99 32.24
N SER A 20 -3.47 -10.85 33.12
CA SER A 20 -4.02 -12.18 33.37
C SER A 20 -4.73 -12.31 34.72
N VAL A 21 -4.53 -11.36 35.63
CA VAL A 21 -5.19 -11.30 36.94
C VAL A 21 -6.34 -10.29 36.96
N ASP A 22 -7.41 -10.62 37.70
CA ASP A 22 -8.48 -9.69 38.01
C ASP A 22 -8.09 -8.75 39.17
N LEU A 23 -8.81 -7.65 39.35
CA LEU A 23 -8.49 -6.61 40.35
C LEU A 23 -8.48 -7.12 41.80
N ASP A 24 -9.16 -8.24 42.07
CA ASP A 24 -9.31 -8.84 43.39
C ASP A 24 -8.28 -9.97 43.66
N ASP A 25 -7.42 -10.28 42.69
CA ASP A 25 -6.40 -11.34 42.81
C ASP A 25 -5.07 -10.81 43.40
N ASP A 26 -4.46 -11.59 44.30
CA ASP A 26 -3.11 -11.32 44.79
C ASP A 26 -2.07 -11.68 43.72
N ILE A 27 -1.47 -10.64 43.12
CA ILE A 27 -0.47 -10.73 42.05
C ILE A 27 0.76 -11.57 42.44
N GLU A 28 1.10 -11.63 43.74
CA GLU A 28 2.28 -12.33 44.25
C GLU A 28 2.19 -13.86 44.12
N ASP A 29 0.99 -14.42 43.95
CA ASP A 29 0.76 -15.86 43.80
C ASP A 29 0.93 -16.37 42.37
N TYR A 30 1.01 -15.46 41.39
CA TYR A 30 1.07 -15.81 39.98
C TYR A 30 2.50 -15.92 39.46
N LYS A 31 2.87 -17.12 39.02
CA LYS A 31 4.10 -17.37 38.25
C LYS A 31 3.76 -17.51 36.77
N VAL A 32 4.25 -16.58 35.96
CA VAL A 32 4.13 -16.66 34.50
C VAL A 32 5.33 -17.40 33.95
N TYR A 33 5.06 -18.38 33.08
CA TYR A 33 6.08 -19.06 32.30
C TYR A 33 5.95 -18.61 30.85
N ILE A 34 6.98 -17.95 30.34
CA ILE A 34 7.08 -17.54 28.93
C ILE A 34 8.09 -18.46 28.27
N ASP A 35 7.67 -19.19 27.25
CA ASP A 35 8.54 -20.09 26.49
C ASP A 35 8.98 -19.45 25.17
N GLU A 36 9.69 -20.20 24.34
CA GLU A 36 10.02 -19.81 22.97
C GLU A 36 8.77 -19.39 22.20
N PHE A 37 8.89 -18.27 21.49
CA PHE A 37 7.79 -17.69 20.75
C PHE A 37 8.33 -17.06 19.49
N GLN A 38 7.59 -17.25 18.39
CA GLN A 38 7.84 -16.54 17.15
C GLN A 38 6.52 -16.16 16.53
N SER A 39 6.39 -14.92 16.10
CA SER A 39 5.27 -14.46 15.30
C SER A 39 5.75 -13.49 14.24
N ASN A 40 5.09 -13.53 13.09
CA ASN A 40 5.37 -12.68 11.95
C ASN A 40 4.09 -11.97 11.54
N GLU A 41 4.17 -10.64 11.40
CA GLU A 41 3.08 -9.83 10.90
C GLU A 41 3.54 -8.90 9.80
N THR A 42 2.70 -8.72 8.80
CA THR A 42 2.92 -7.72 7.75
C THR A 42 1.93 -6.58 7.91
N PHE A 43 2.39 -5.34 7.87
CA PHE A 43 1.52 -4.17 7.84
C PHE A 43 1.96 -3.17 6.78
N MET A 44 1.02 -2.31 6.38
CA MET A 44 1.23 -1.31 5.36
C MET A 44 0.90 0.08 5.90
N ALA A 45 1.65 1.08 5.48
CA ALA A 45 1.46 2.46 5.94
C ALA A 45 1.61 3.46 4.78
N ILE A 46 0.76 4.50 4.79
CA ILE A 46 0.85 5.64 3.87
C ILE A 46 1.54 6.80 4.60
N SER A 47 2.73 7.16 4.12
CA SER A 47 3.57 8.20 4.68
C SER A 47 3.00 9.61 4.48
N PRO A 48 3.40 10.57 5.33
CA PRO A 48 3.12 11.98 5.14
C PRO A 48 3.53 12.57 3.78
N ARG A 49 4.45 11.93 3.06
CA ARG A 49 4.87 12.31 1.70
C ARG A 49 3.82 12.08 0.62
N CYS A 50 2.69 11.45 0.93
CA CYS A 50 1.61 11.22 -0.03
C CYS A 50 1.14 12.54 -0.67
N VAL A 51 1.14 12.56 -2.01
CA VAL A 51 0.74 13.70 -2.83
C VAL A 51 -0.75 13.73 -3.17
N ARG A 52 -1.57 12.87 -2.54
CA ARG A 52 -3.04 12.86 -2.71
C ARG A 52 -3.49 12.65 -4.17
N CYS A 53 -2.82 11.76 -4.88
CA CYS A 53 -3.14 11.44 -6.26
C CYS A 53 -4.24 10.40 -6.44
N ASN A 54 -4.62 9.68 -5.39
CA ASN A 54 -5.59 8.58 -5.41
C ASN A 54 -5.30 7.41 -6.36
N LEU A 55 -4.14 7.36 -7.02
CA LEU A 55 -3.78 6.22 -7.88
C LEU A 55 -3.78 4.88 -7.12
N CYS A 56 -3.43 4.87 -5.83
CA CYS A 56 -3.55 3.67 -4.99
C CYS A 56 -4.99 3.25 -4.71
N VAL A 57 -5.93 4.20 -4.66
CA VAL A 57 -7.37 3.95 -4.49
C VAL A 57 -7.92 3.35 -5.79
N GLU A 58 -7.63 4.00 -6.92
CA GLU A 58 -8.01 3.55 -8.26
C GLU A 58 -7.55 2.12 -8.55
N GLN A 59 -6.35 1.75 -8.08
CA GLN A 59 -5.74 0.44 -8.36
C GLN A 59 -5.98 -0.61 -7.26
N CYS A 60 -6.74 -0.31 -6.20
CA CYS A 60 -6.94 -1.27 -5.12
C CYS A 60 -7.98 -2.34 -5.53
N PRO A 61 -7.59 -3.62 -5.70
CA PRO A 61 -8.49 -4.65 -6.20
C PRO A 61 -9.60 -5.04 -5.21
N VAL A 62 -9.42 -4.69 -3.92
CA VAL A 62 -10.35 -5.04 -2.83
C VAL A 62 -10.99 -3.80 -2.18
N GLY A 63 -10.79 -2.61 -2.75
CA GLY A 63 -11.36 -1.37 -2.22
C GLY A 63 -10.93 -1.05 -0.78
N ALA A 64 -9.71 -1.41 -0.38
CA ALA A 64 -9.20 -1.27 0.99
C ALA A 64 -8.45 0.04 1.24
N ILE A 65 -8.62 1.06 0.39
CA ILE A 65 -7.99 2.37 0.55
C ILE A 65 -9.06 3.45 0.36
N SER A 66 -9.22 4.32 1.35
CA SER A 66 -10.14 5.46 1.25
C SER A 66 -9.52 6.61 0.46
N ASP A 67 -10.36 7.35 -0.26
CA ASP A 67 -9.96 8.56 -0.99
C ASP A 67 -9.20 9.57 -0.12
N SER A 68 -8.19 10.19 -0.73
CA SER A 68 -7.61 11.41 -0.22
C SER A 68 -8.47 12.61 -0.58
N THR A 69 -8.43 13.61 0.30
CA THR A 69 -9.03 14.93 0.11
C THR A 69 -7.92 15.97 0.22
N TYR A 70 -8.26 17.24 0.03
CA TYR A 70 -7.32 18.34 0.28
C TYR A 70 -6.69 18.26 1.68
N SER A 71 -7.50 18.01 2.72
CA SER A 71 -7.05 17.99 4.11
C SER A 71 -6.50 16.63 4.57
N LYS A 72 -7.03 15.51 4.06
CA LYS A 72 -6.67 14.15 4.51
C LYS A 72 -6.00 13.35 3.41
N ARG A 73 -4.90 12.67 3.73
CA ARG A 73 -4.29 11.67 2.84
C ARG A 73 -5.18 10.44 2.73
N ALA A 74 -4.94 9.62 1.70
CA ALA A 74 -5.54 8.30 1.59
C ALA A 74 -5.18 7.45 2.83
N ARG A 75 -6.06 6.52 3.20
CA ARG A 75 -5.89 5.65 4.38
C ARG A 75 -6.22 4.21 4.03
N ILE A 76 -5.38 3.30 4.52
CA ILE A 76 -5.60 1.85 4.39
C ILE A 76 -6.66 1.42 5.41
N LEU A 77 -7.63 0.64 4.96
CA LEU A 77 -8.75 0.12 5.75
C LEU A 77 -8.46 -1.32 6.23
N ASN A 78 -9.27 -1.80 7.16
CA ASN A 78 -9.07 -3.10 7.82
C ASN A 78 -9.24 -4.31 6.88
N ASN A 79 -9.93 -4.15 5.75
CA ASN A 79 -10.11 -5.19 4.74
C ASN A 79 -8.90 -5.33 3.78
N CYS A 80 -7.78 -4.66 4.06
CA CYS A 80 -6.58 -4.77 3.24
C CYS A 80 -5.97 -6.17 3.28
N VAL A 81 -5.82 -6.78 2.11
CA VAL A 81 -5.22 -8.11 1.92
C VAL A 81 -3.72 -8.08 1.62
N LYS A 82 -3.09 -6.90 1.71
CA LYS A 82 -1.62 -6.73 1.61
C LYS A 82 -1.03 -7.26 0.29
N CYS A 83 -1.75 -7.07 -0.82
CA CYS A 83 -1.39 -7.54 -2.16
C CYS A 83 -0.30 -6.73 -2.89
N GLU A 84 0.36 -5.78 -2.22
CA GLU A 84 1.49 -4.99 -2.76
C GLU A 84 1.17 -4.02 -3.93
N VAL A 85 0.06 -4.19 -4.67
CA VAL A 85 -0.34 -3.37 -5.84
C VAL A 85 -0.29 -1.86 -5.58
N CYS A 86 -0.72 -1.39 -4.41
CA CYS A 86 -0.71 0.03 -4.08
C CYS A 86 0.70 0.60 -3.89
N VAL A 87 1.64 -0.22 -3.39
CA VAL A 87 3.05 0.15 -3.23
C VAL A 87 3.68 0.27 -4.60
N GLU A 88 3.52 -0.75 -5.45
CA GLU A 88 4.03 -0.74 -6.82
C GLU A 88 3.55 0.49 -7.61
N THR A 89 2.29 0.85 -7.41
CA THR A 89 1.61 1.93 -8.13
C THR A 89 2.02 3.33 -7.64
N CYS A 90 2.52 3.49 -6.41
CA CYS A 90 2.73 4.81 -5.82
C CYS A 90 3.86 5.59 -6.52
N PRO A 91 3.59 6.69 -7.25
CA PRO A 91 4.61 7.37 -8.06
C PRO A 91 5.63 8.17 -7.26
N VAL A 92 5.42 8.28 -5.95
CA VAL A 92 6.27 9.05 -5.02
C VAL A 92 6.79 8.19 -3.88
N SER A 93 6.64 6.86 -3.99
CA SER A 93 7.09 5.88 -2.99
C SER A 93 6.68 6.25 -1.56
N ALA A 94 5.42 6.67 -1.39
CA ALA A 94 4.87 7.09 -0.11
C ALA A 94 4.11 5.97 0.60
N ILE A 95 4.02 4.77 0.03
CA ILE A 95 3.39 3.61 0.67
C ILE A 95 4.48 2.61 0.99
N TYR A 96 4.51 2.15 2.24
CA TYR A 96 5.50 1.21 2.75
C TYR A 96 4.81 -0.07 3.19
N ILE A 97 5.49 -1.19 2.99
CA ILE A 97 5.15 -2.50 3.54
C ILE A 97 6.28 -2.90 4.49
N PHE A 98 5.90 -3.30 5.70
CA PHE A 98 6.82 -3.72 6.74
C PHE A 98 6.51 -5.15 7.15
N GLU A 99 7.57 -5.93 7.29
CA GLU A 99 7.55 -7.25 7.93
C GLU A 99 8.05 -7.06 9.36
N ALA A 100 7.19 -7.40 10.32
CA ALA A 100 7.49 -7.37 11.73
C ALA A 100 7.61 -8.79 12.25
N GLU A 101 8.69 -9.08 12.96
CA GLU A 101 8.88 -10.36 13.65
C GLU A 101 9.02 -10.07 15.15
N ALA A 102 8.30 -10.84 15.96
CA ALA A 102 8.48 -10.87 17.41
C ALA A 102 8.98 -12.26 17.81
N LYS A 103 10.15 -12.31 18.46
CA LYS A 103 10.86 -13.55 18.77
C LYS A 103 11.36 -13.60 20.20
N ILE A 104 11.12 -14.73 20.86
CA ILE A 104 11.71 -15.15 22.13
C ILE A 104 12.47 -16.43 21.85
N GLU A 105 13.79 -16.41 22.09
CA GLU A 105 14.66 -17.56 21.91
C GLU A 105 15.12 -18.09 23.26
N LYS A 106 15.41 -19.39 23.33
CA LYS A 106 16.08 -20.00 24.46
C LYS A 106 17.44 -20.52 24.02
N ASP A 107 18.46 -20.26 24.82
CA ASP A 107 19.77 -20.88 24.67
C ASP A 107 20.25 -21.52 25.98
N ASP A 108 21.51 -21.97 26.00
CA ASP A 108 22.10 -22.66 27.15
C ASP A 108 22.09 -21.79 28.43
N ASP A 109 22.01 -20.45 28.29
CA ASP A 109 22.01 -19.48 29.39
C ASP A 109 20.58 -19.09 29.84
N GLY A 110 19.53 -19.58 29.16
CA GLY A 110 18.13 -19.36 29.52
C GLY A 110 17.30 -18.67 28.43
N ILE A 111 16.21 -18.02 28.82
CA ILE A 111 15.30 -17.32 27.88
C ILE A 111 15.82 -15.91 27.62
N LYS A 112 15.98 -15.55 26.34
CA LYS A 112 16.44 -14.23 25.91
C LYS A 112 15.32 -13.18 25.94
N PRO A 113 15.66 -11.89 26.05
CA PRO A 113 14.71 -10.79 25.89
C PRO A 113 13.88 -10.91 24.60
N LEU A 114 12.61 -10.51 24.68
CA LEU A 114 11.73 -10.48 23.53
C LEU A 114 12.25 -9.45 22.52
N THR A 115 12.59 -9.93 21.33
CA THR A 115 13.08 -9.11 20.22
C THR A 115 11.95 -8.80 19.26
N TYR A 116 11.78 -7.53 18.92
CA TYR A 116 10.96 -7.08 17.80
C TYR A 116 11.87 -6.59 16.68
N SER A 117 11.75 -7.15 15.50
CA SER A 117 12.41 -6.65 14.29
C SER A 117 11.36 -6.10 13.32
N PHE A 118 11.70 -5.03 12.62
CA PHE A 118 10.86 -4.40 11.60
C PHE A 118 11.69 -4.14 10.37
N THR A 119 11.34 -4.79 9.27
CA THR A 119 12.06 -4.67 7.99
C THR A 119 11.13 -4.12 6.94
N GLU A 120 11.52 -3.02 6.31
CA GLU A 120 10.84 -2.49 5.13
C GLU A 120 11.11 -3.40 3.93
N LYS A 121 10.08 -4.06 3.41
CA LYS A 121 10.18 -4.84 2.18
C LYS A 121 10.24 -3.90 0.98
N LYS A 122 11.23 -4.09 0.11
CA LYS A 122 11.40 -3.32 -1.12
C LYS A 122 10.60 -3.96 -2.24
N ILE A 123 9.67 -3.18 -2.80
CA ILE A 123 8.77 -3.60 -3.87
C ILE A 123 9.09 -2.78 -5.12
N PRO A 124 9.21 -3.41 -6.30
CA PRO A 124 9.43 -2.68 -7.55
C PRO A 124 8.22 -1.81 -7.90
N HIS A 125 8.47 -0.66 -8.52
CA HIS A 125 7.41 0.24 -8.94
C HIS A 125 6.99 -0.02 -10.39
N ARG A 126 5.68 0.05 -10.65
CA ARG A 126 5.12 0.02 -12.00
C ARG A 126 5.55 1.26 -12.78
N ILE A 127 5.69 1.10 -14.09
CA ILE A 127 5.93 2.24 -14.98
C ILE A 127 4.69 3.12 -15.00
N LEU A 128 4.85 4.40 -14.66
CA LEU A 128 3.84 5.43 -14.86
C LEU A 128 4.37 6.42 -15.90
N ARG A 129 3.59 6.68 -16.94
CA ARG A 129 3.95 7.63 -18.00
C ARG A 129 2.76 8.52 -18.33
N LEU A 130 3.01 9.82 -18.44
CA LEU A 130 2.04 10.77 -18.97
C LEU A 130 1.86 10.53 -20.47
N ASN A 131 0.61 10.42 -20.93
CA ASN A 131 0.28 10.51 -22.35
C ASN A 131 -0.07 11.96 -22.69
N ASP A 132 -1.07 12.50 -22.00
CA ASP A 132 -1.46 13.90 -22.12
C ASP A 132 -2.15 14.43 -20.86
N ILE A 133 -2.09 15.73 -20.66
CA ILE A 133 -2.88 16.42 -19.64
C ILE A 133 -3.34 17.76 -20.20
N THR A 134 -4.63 18.01 -20.09
CA THR A 134 -5.28 19.25 -20.53
C THR A 134 -6.07 19.87 -19.39
N MET A 135 -6.35 21.17 -19.52
CA MET A 135 -7.06 21.95 -18.51
C MET A 135 -8.13 22.82 -19.15
N ASP A 136 -9.37 22.72 -18.66
CA ASP A 136 -10.43 23.67 -18.96
C ASP A 136 -10.19 24.97 -18.19
N ARG A 137 -9.57 25.93 -18.88
CA ARG A 137 -9.17 27.22 -18.30
C ARG A 137 -10.37 28.08 -17.91
N SER A 138 -11.56 27.87 -18.50
CA SER A 138 -12.76 28.68 -18.23
C SER A 138 -13.30 28.53 -16.81
N LYS A 139 -13.10 27.34 -16.21
CA LYS A 139 -13.55 26.99 -14.85
C LYS A 139 -12.49 27.23 -13.78
N CYS A 140 -11.25 27.52 -14.18
CA CYS A 140 -10.15 27.65 -13.24
C CYS A 140 -10.21 28.98 -12.50
N ILE A 141 -10.34 28.93 -11.17
CA ILE A 141 -10.38 30.12 -10.31
C ILE A 141 -9.01 30.55 -9.77
N GLY A 142 -7.92 29.90 -10.19
CA GLY A 142 -6.56 30.25 -9.75
C GLY A 142 -6.26 29.96 -8.27
N CYS A 143 -6.93 29.00 -7.61
CA CYS A 143 -6.74 28.71 -6.18
C CYS A 143 -5.35 28.15 -5.80
N GLY A 144 -4.59 27.64 -6.77
CA GLY A 144 -3.21 27.17 -6.57
C GLY A 144 -3.05 25.78 -5.92
N HIS A 145 -4.12 25.10 -5.50
CA HIS A 145 -4.02 23.78 -4.84
C HIS A 145 -3.29 22.73 -5.69
N CYS A 146 -3.48 22.76 -7.01
CA CYS A 146 -2.82 21.89 -7.99
C CYS A 146 -1.29 21.99 -7.97
N THR A 147 -0.73 23.09 -7.47
CA THR A 147 0.72 23.30 -7.35
C THR A 147 1.27 22.79 -6.02
N THR A 148 0.46 22.83 -4.95
CA THR A 148 0.86 22.47 -3.58
C THR A 148 1.35 21.03 -3.47
N TYR A 149 0.70 20.11 -4.18
CA TYR A 149 1.00 18.68 -4.14
C TYR A 149 1.63 18.14 -5.42
N CYS A 150 2.08 19.01 -6.32
CA CYS A 150 2.78 18.58 -7.53
C CYS A 150 4.20 18.09 -7.16
N PRO A 151 4.49 16.77 -7.24
CA PRO A 151 5.77 16.23 -6.76
C PRO A 151 6.97 16.72 -7.55
N THR A 152 6.80 16.93 -8.86
CA THR A 152 7.87 17.36 -9.77
C THR A 152 7.90 18.86 -10.00
N LYS A 153 6.97 19.61 -9.38
CA LYS A 153 6.77 21.05 -9.65
C LYS A 153 6.50 21.35 -11.14
N ALA A 154 5.96 20.38 -11.88
CA ALA A 154 5.53 20.55 -13.26
C ALA A 154 4.36 21.54 -13.39
N ASN A 155 3.47 21.57 -12.41
CA ASN A 155 2.37 22.53 -12.33
C ASN A 155 2.77 23.72 -11.44
N LYS A 156 2.78 24.93 -12.01
CA LYS A 156 3.16 26.18 -11.34
C LYS A 156 2.15 27.28 -11.61
N LEU A 157 2.03 28.21 -10.68
CA LEU A 157 1.28 29.44 -10.86
C LEU A 157 2.12 30.44 -11.66
N MET A 158 1.60 30.87 -12.80
CA MET A 158 2.24 31.80 -13.73
C MET A 158 1.28 32.93 -14.09
N SER A 159 1.82 34.07 -14.56
CA SER A 159 0.98 35.17 -15.02
C SER A 159 0.26 34.83 -16.31
N LYS A 160 -0.84 35.55 -16.59
CA LYS A 160 -1.59 35.44 -17.83
C LYS A 160 -0.68 35.54 -19.05
N GLU A 161 0.16 36.58 -19.10
CA GLU A 161 1.04 36.88 -20.24
C GLU A 161 2.02 35.73 -20.50
N PHE A 162 2.54 35.11 -19.45
CA PHE A 162 3.42 33.94 -19.59
C PHE A 162 2.67 32.76 -20.22
N ILE A 163 1.47 32.45 -19.72
CA ILE A 163 0.67 31.32 -20.19
C ILE A 163 0.28 31.50 -21.65
N GLU A 164 -0.23 32.68 -22.01
CA GLU A 164 -0.62 33.01 -23.38
C GLU A 164 0.57 32.90 -24.35
N SER A 165 1.77 33.30 -23.91
CA SER A 165 2.99 33.17 -24.72
C SER A 165 3.44 31.72 -24.94
N MET A 166 3.27 30.85 -23.93
CA MET A 166 3.68 29.44 -24.02
C MET A 166 2.69 28.60 -24.81
N GLU A 167 1.40 28.89 -24.68
CA GLU A 167 0.32 28.14 -25.33
C GLU A 167 -0.11 28.74 -26.67
N ASN A 168 0.39 29.94 -26.99
CA ASN A 168 0.06 30.68 -28.21
C ASN A 168 -1.47 30.84 -28.38
N GLN A 169 -2.14 31.20 -27.30
CA GLN A 169 -3.60 31.34 -27.20
C GLN A 169 -3.94 32.41 -26.16
N GLU A 170 -4.94 33.25 -26.44
CA GLU A 170 -5.45 34.27 -25.50
C GLU A 170 -6.55 33.71 -24.56
N TYR A 171 -6.57 34.20 -23.32
CA TYR A 171 -7.50 33.79 -22.28
C TYR A 171 -8.24 35.00 -21.69
N GLU A 172 -9.42 35.31 -22.22
CA GLU A 172 -10.24 36.45 -21.78
C GLU A 172 -10.67 36.36 -20.32
N ASN A 173 -10.91 35.14 -19.81
CA ASN A 173 -11.35 34.89 -18.45
C ASN A 173 -10.23 35.02 -17.40
N TYR A 174 -8.98 35.28 -17.83
CA TYR A 174 -7.85 35.48 -16.94
C TYR A 174 -7.65 36.98 -16.68
N GLU A 175 -7.54 37.32 -15.40
CA GLU A 175 -7.32 38.68 -14.93
C GLU A 175 -5.82 39.01 -14.88
N ILE A 176 -5.47 40.22 -15.34
CA ILE A 176 -4.10 40.73 -15.28
C ILE A 176 -3.70 40.93 -13.81
N GLY A 177 -2.53 40.43 -13.44
CA GLY A 177 -2.02 40.49 -12.06
C GLY A 177 -2.42 39.30 -11.17
N GLN A 178 -3.34 38.44 -11.63
CA GLN A 178 -3.61 37.15 -10.99
C GLN A 178 -2.73 36.05 -11.60
N LEU A 179 -2.48 35.00 -10.82
CA LEU A 179 -1.71 33.85 -11.27
C LEU A 179 -2.61 32.64 -11.51
N TYR A 180 -2.32 31.90 -12.58
CA TYR A 180 -3.06 30.71 -12.98
C TYR A 180 -2.12 29.52 -13.19
N PRO A 181 -2.63 28.28 -13.10
CA PRO A 181 -1.82 27.09 -13.31
C PRO A 181 -1.31 26.99 -14.76
N TYR A 182 -0.03 26.63 -14.88
CA TYR A 182 0.63 26.22 -16.11
C TYR A 182 1.30 24.87 -15.87
N ILE A 183 1.14 23.92 -16.79
CA ILE A 183 1.69 22.58 -16.68
C ILE A 183 2.81 22.41 -17.71
N ASN A 184 4.04 22.23 -17.22
CA ASN A 184 5.14 21.73 -18.03
C ASN A 184 4.99 20.21 -18.21
N LYS A 185 4.64 19.77 -19.43
CA LYS A 185 4.42 18.36 -19.75
C LYS A 185 5.70 17.51 -19.66
N ASP A 186 6.87 18.08 -19.92
CA ASP A 186 8.17 17.38 -19.85
C ASP A 186 8.54 16.98 -18.41
N LEU A 187 8.08 17.77 -17.43
CA LEU A 187 8.29 17.48 -16.00
C LEU A 187 7.14 16.70 -15.37
N CYS A 188 6.01 16.58 -16.06
CA CYS A 188 4.81 15.99 -15.49
C CYS A 188 4.86 14.46 -15.59
N VAL A 189 4.84 13.79 -14.43
CA VAL A 189 4.85 12.32 -14.36
C VAL A 189 3.47 11.69 -14.48
N GLY A 190 2.41 12.48 -14.67
CA GLY A 190 1.04 11.96 -14.76
C GLY A 190 0.48 11.38 -13.44
N CYS A 191 0.99 11.82 -12.28
CA CYS A 191 0.54 11.29 -10.99
C CYS A 191 -0.95 11.50 -10.73
N GLY A 192 -1.55 12.60 -11.23
CA GLY A 192 -2.98 12.90 -11.06
C GLY A 192 -3.36 13.64 -9.79
N SER A 193 -2.38 14.08 -8.99
CA SER A 193 -2.65 14.92 -7.80
C SER A 193 -3.51 16.14 -8.12
N CYS A 194 -3.18 16.88 -9.18
CA CYS A 194 -3.92 18.08 -9.58
C CYS A 194 -5.35 17.77 -10.03
N SER A 195 -5.57 16.66 -10.73
CA SER A 195 -6.91 16.22 -11.15
C SER A 195 -7.75 15.85 -9.93
N ASN A 196 -7.20 15.05 -9.01
CA ASN A 196 -7.92 14.61 -7.82
C ASN A 196 -8.33 15.74 -6.86
N ILE A 197 -7.47 16.73 -6.65
CA ILE A 197 -7.74 17.80 -5.66
C ILE A 197 -8.51 19.00 -6.22
N CYS A 198 -8.75 19.04 -7.54
CA CYS A 198 -9.40 20.18 -8.16
C CYS A 198 -10.92 20.12 -7.92
N ALA A 199 -11.43 21.01 -7.07
CA ALA A 199 -12.87 21.12 -6.83
C ALA A 199 -13.67 21.60 -8.06
N GLN A 200 -13.00 22.20 -9.05
CA GLN A 200 -13.61 22.68 -10.30
C GLN A 200 -13.52 21.65 -11.43
N ASP A 201 -12.91 20.49 -11.18
CA ASP A 201 -12.74 19.39 -12.13
C ASP A 201 -12.26 19.85 -13.52
N VAL A 202 -11.21 20.67 -13.52
CA VAL A 202 -10.71 21.28 -14.77
C VAL A 202 -9.75 20.40 -15.54
N TYR A 203 -9.18 19.37 -14.92
CA TYR A 203 -8.08 18.60 -15.51
C TYR A 203 -8.59 17.33 -16.17
N THR A 204 -8.26 17.13 -17.44
CA THR A 204 -8.37 15.83 -18.10
C THR A 204 -6.97 15.21 -18.19
N LEU A 205 -6.79 14.02 -17.64
CA LEU A 205 -5.50 13.34 -17.55
C LEU A 205 -5.56 11.99 -18.27
N ASP A 206 -4.72 11.85 -19.29
CA ASP A 206 -4.43 10.58 -19.95
C ASP A 206 -3.01 10.12 -19.59
N ARG A 207 -2.90 8.85 -19.18
CA ARG A 207 -1.66 8.25 -18.70
C ARG A 207 -1.64 6.77 -18.98
N TYR A 208 -0.44 6.26 -19.19
CA TYR A 208 -0.16 4.84 -19.21
C TYR A 208 0.33 4.40 -17.82
N LEU A 209 -0.28 3.32 -17.31
CA LEU A 209 0.17 2.61 -16.12
C LEU A 209 0.50 1.17 -16.55
N GLY A 210 1.76 0.76 -16.38
CA GLY A 210 2.25 -0.56 -16.75
C GLY A 210 1.54 -1.69 -15.99
N PRO A 211 1.68 -2.96 -16.38
CA PRO A 211 1.03 -4.08 -15.70
C PRO A 211 1.50 -4.24 -14.25
N ILE A 212 0.74 -4.98 -13.43
CA ILE A 212 1.17 -5.37 -12.08
C ILE A 212 2.43 -6.23 -12.18
N ILE A 213 3.40 -6.01 -11.29
CA ILE A 213 4.66 -6.75 -11.27
C ILE A 213 4.50 -7.92 -10.30
N ASN A 214 4.45 -9.14 -10.83
CA ASN A 214 4.35 -10.32 -9.99
C ASN A 214 5.70 -10.59 -9.30
N THR A 215 5.78 -10.26 -8.01
CA THR A 215 6.93 -10.53 -7.14
C THR A 215 6.88 -11.93 -6.52
N LYS A 216 5.74 -12.62 -6.62
CA LYS A 216 5.50 -13.92 -5.98
C LYS A 216 4.84 -14.91 -6.94
N LYS A 217 5.19 -16.19 -6.78
CA LYS A 217 4.54 -17.32 -7.44
C LYS A 217 3.77 -18.14 -6.41
N LEU A 218 2.57 -18.56 -6.78
CA LEU A 218 1.80 -19.51 -5.98
C LEU A 218 2.12 -20.93 -6.46
N ILE A 219 2.59 -21.77 -5.55
CA ILE A 219 2.91 -23.18 -5.76
C ILE A 219 1.81 -24.02 -5.12
N ILE A 220 1.39 -25.06 -5.85
CA ILE A 220 0.37 -26.00 -5.41
C ILE A 220 1.03 -27.38 -5.34
N ASP A 221 0.86 -28.03 -4.19
CA ASP A 221 1.19 -29.42 -3.93
C ASP A 221 -0.12 -30.22 -3.97
N ASP A 222 -0.36 -30.90 -5.09
CA ASP A 222 -1.58 -31.65 -5.36
C ASP A 222 -1.61 -33.00 -4.63
N GLU A 223 -0.45 -33.53 -4.20
CA GLU A 223 -0.38 -34.77 -3.44
C GLU A 223 -0.92 -34.62 -2.01
N ILE A 224 -0.68 -33.47 -1.38
CA ILE A 224 -1.17 -33.20 0.00
C ILE A 224 -2.52 -32.46 0.01
N CYS A 225 -2.99 -31.99 -1.15
CA CYS A 225 -4.28 -31.32 -1.27
C CYS A 225 -5.44 -32.28 -0.94
N VAL A 226 -6.25 -31.92 0.06
CA VAL A 226 -7.42 -32.72 0.48
C VAL A 226 -8.74 -32.24 -0.14
N ALA A 227 -8.69 -31.39 -1.17
CA ALA A 227 -9.87 -30.88 -1.87
C ALA A 227 -10.95 -30.27 -0.94
N CYS A 228 -10.54 -29.47 0.04
CA CYS A 228 -11.47 -28.87 1.02
C CYS A 228 -12.16 -27.58 0.55
N PHE A 229 -11.87 -27.08 -0.66
CA PHE A 229 -12.43 -25.87 -1.28
C PHE A 229 -12.19 -24.52 -0.55
N LEU A 230 -11.55 -24.53 0.64
CA LEU A 230 -11.29 -23.30 1.41
C LEU A 230 -10.53 -22.22 0.63
N CYS A 231 -9.57 -22.61 -0.22
CA CYS A 231 -8.79 -21.66 -1.02
C CYS A 231 -9.64 -20.96 -2.09
N GLU A 232 -10.60 -21.67 -2.68
CA GLU A 232 -11.58 -21.14 -3.64
C GLU A 232 -12.55 -20.18 -2.93
N ASP A 233 -13.16 -20.63 -1.84
CA ASP A 233 -14.17 -19.86 -1.10
C ASP A 233 -13.63 -18.55 -0.51
N ASN A 234 -12.34 -18.51 -0.15
CA ASN A 234 -11.71 -17.36 0.48
C ASN A 234 -10.93 -16.47 -0.50
N CYS A 235 -10.94 -16.77 -1.81
CA CYS A 235 -10.21 -15.97 -2.78
C CYS A 235 -10.92 -14.63 -3.05
N PRO A 236 -10.35 -13.48 -2.66
CA PRO A 236 -11.04 -12.19 -2.78
C PRO A 236 -11.29 -11.76 -4.22
N THR A 237 -10.51 -12.28 -5.18
CA THR A 237 -10.64 -11.97 -6.61
C THR A 237 -11.25 -13.11 -7.42
N GLY A 238 -11.57 -14.25 -6.79
CA GLY A 238 -12.05 -15.44 -7.50
C GLY A 238 -11.03 -16.07 -8.45
N ALA A 239 -9.73 -15.81 -8.24
CA ALA A 239 -8.65 -16.27 -9.12
C ALA A 239 -8.35 -17.77 -9.03
N ILE A 240 -8.89 -18.50 -8.06
CA ILE A 240 -8.63 -19.93 -7.86
C ILE A 240 -9.94 -20.72 -7.87
N LYS A 241 -9.92 -21.84 -8.58
CA LYS A 241 -11.05 -22.77 -8.75
C LYS A 241 -10.56 -24.20 -8.69
N LEU A 242 -11.30 -25.11 -8.08
CA LEU A 242 -11.01 -26.54 -8.21
C LEU A 242 -11.61 -27.04 -9.52
N ASN A 243 -10.82 -27.79 -10.31
CA ASN A 243 -11.28 -28.40 -11.55
C ASN A 243 -12.07 -29.70 -11.30
N ASP A 244 -12.48 -30.39 -12.37
CA ASP A 244 -13.24 -31.64 -12.30
C ASP A 244 -12.50 -32.79 -11.56
N TYR A 245 -11.18 -32.67 -11.40
CA TYR A 245 -10.33 -33.61 -10.65
C TYR A 245 -10.06 -33.14 -9.21
N ASN A 246 -10.74 -32.08 -8.76
CA ASN A 246 -10.54 -31.42 -7.47
C ASN A 246 -9.12 -30.86 -7.24
N ILE A 247 -8.39 -30.56 -8.33
CA ILE A 247 -7.08 -29.90 -8.28
C ILE A 247 -7.30 -28.39 -8.39
N PRO A 248 -6.71 -27.56 -7.51
CA PRO A 248 -6.81 -26.12 -7.63
C PRO A 248 -6.10 -25.61 -8.90
N GLU A 249 -6.82 -24.83 -9.70
CA GLU A 249 -6.32 -24.11 -10.87
C GLU A 249 -6.39 -22.60 -10.61
N ILE A 250 -5.36 -21.87 -11.04
CA ILE A 250 -5.24 -20.43 -10.78
C ILE A 250 -5.26 -19.68 -12.11
N ALA A 251 -6.16 -18.70 -12.23
CA ALA A 251 -6.14 -17.70 -13.28
C ALA A 251 -5.03 -16.66 -12.97
N PRO A 252 -3.90 -16.67 -13.69
CA PRO A 252 -2.74 -15.83 -13.34
C PRO A 252 -3.04 -14.34 -13.46
N ASP A 253 -3.85 -13.93 -14.43
CA ASP A 253 -4.18 -12.52 -14.67
C ASP A 253 -5.16 -11.93 -13.63
N VAL A 254 -5.85 -12.79 -12.87
CA VAL A 254 -6.80 -12.40 -11.82
C VAL A 254 -6.17 -12.51 -10.44
N CYS A 255 -5.10 -13.29 -10.29
CA CYS A 255 -4.47 -13.53 -9.00
C CYS A 255 -3.59 -12.36 -8.59
N ILE A 256 -4.04 -11.64 -7.56
CA ILE A 256 -3.29 -10.51 -6.96
C ILE A 256 -2.25 -10.96 -5.92
N ARG A 257 -1.97 -12.26 -5.82
CA ARG A 257 -0.95 -12.85 -4.93
C ARG A 257 -1.03 -12.37 -3.47
N CYS A 258 -2.25 -12.21 -2.94
CA CYS A 258 -2.50 -11.69 -1.58
C CYS A 258 -2.24 -12.69 -0.44
N ASN A 259 -1.71 -13.88 -0.73
CA ASN A 259 -1.42 -14.95 0.23
C ASN A 259 -2.61 -15.56 1.00
N LYS A 260 -3.85 -15.09 0.78
CA LYS A 260 -5.02 -15.57 1.52
C LYS A 260 -5.24 -17.08 1.40
N CYS A 261 -5.09 -17.65 0.20
CA CYS A 261 -5.28 -19.07 -0.08
C CYS A 261 -4.29 -19.98 0.66
N SER A 262 -3.04 -19.55 0.80
CA SER A 262 -2.00 -20.24 1.57
C SER A 262 -2.33 -20.22 3.05
N THR A 263 -2.67 -19.04 3.61
CA THR A 263 -2.98 -18.88 5.03
C THR A 263 -4.21 -19.69 5.49
N VAL A 264 -5.20 -19.89 4.63
CA VAL A 264 -6.40 -20.69 4.97
C VAL A 264 -6.24 -22.19 4.69
N CYS A 265 -5.14 -22.62 4.06
CA CYS A 265 -4.94 -24.02 3.72
C CYS A 265 -4.53 -24.83 4.97
N PRO A 266 -5.35 -25.76 5.46
CA PRO A 266 -5.06 -26.50 6.70
C PRO A 266 -3.94 -27.53 6.53
N VAL A 267 -3.64 -27.90 5.28
CA VAL A 267 -2.63 -28.90 4.91
C VAL A 267 -1.41 -28.28 4.21
N SER A 268 -1.35 -26.94 4.14
CA SER A 268 -0.23 -26.20 3.51
C SER A 268 0.08 -26.60 2.06
N ALA A 269 -0.94 -27.06 1.32
CA ALA A 269 -0.87 -27.41 -0.10
C ALA A 269 -0.60 -26.21 -1.01
N LEU A 270 -0.89 -24.98 -0.56
CA LEU A 270 -0.67 -23.75 -1.31
C LEU A 270 0.38 -22.90 -0.62
N ARG A 271 1.43 -22.50 -1.33
CA ARG A 271 2.50 -21.64 -0.80
C ARG A 271 2.83 -20.52 -1.77
N LEU A 272 2.98 -19.29 -1.26
CA LEU A 272 3.55 -18.20 -2.04
C LEU A 272 5.04 -18.15 -1.78
N GLU A 273 5.82 -18.17 -2.85
CA GLU A 273 7.26 -17.97 -2.82
C GLU A 273 7.60 -16.69 -3.57
N ASP A 274 8.57 -15.93 -3.05
CA ASP A 274 9.11 -14.77 -3.76
C ASP A 274 9.83 -15.25 -5.03
N ILE A 275 9.73 -14.46 -6.09
CA ILE A 275 10.42 -14.69 -7.35
C ILE A 275 11.68 -13.83 -7.31
N ASP A 276 12.85 -14.46 -7.51
CA ASP A 276 14.07 -13.73 -7.77
C ASP A 276 13.91 -12.98 -9.10
N LEU A 277 13.81 -11.65 -9.01
CA LEU A 277 13.78 -10.76 -10.17
C LEU A 277 15.24 -10.49 -10.57
N ASP A 278 15.80 -11.37 -11.43
CA ASP A 278 17.09 -11.16 -12.09
C ASP A 278 17.15 -9.85 -12.91
#